data_AF-A0A832H818-F1
#
_entry.id   AF-A0A832H818-F1
#
_cell.length_a   1.000
_cell.length_b   1.000
_cell.length_c   1.000
_cell.angle_alpha   90.00
_cell.angle_beta   90.00
_cell.angle_gamma   90.00
#
_symmetry.space_group_name_H-M   'P 1'
#
loop_
_entity.id
_entity.type
_entity.pdbx_description
1 polymer ?
#
loop_
_entity_poly.entity_id
_entity_poly.type
_entity_poly.pdbx_seq_one_letter_code
_entity_poly.pdbx_strand_id
1 'polypeptide(L)'
;MVRRRGGRGLLSTVARTAVISSTATAASKATSNAMNQKAMQAQQEHAAAIQAQLEMEQMKAQVAALQSAQAQPAAAPATTSAAQPDLLAQLTQLSQLKEAGALTEEEFQLAKAKLLG
;
A
#
# COMPACT_ATOMS: atom_id res chain seq x y z
N MET A 1 47.30 2.32 37.44
CA MET A 1 47.96 3.39 36.67
C MET A 1 47.06 4.63 36.69
N VAL A 2 47.43 5.66 37.45
CA VAL A 2 46.71 6.93 37.54
C VAL A 2 47.32 7.91 36.54
N ARG A 3 46.52 8.49 35.64
CA ARG A 3 46.93 9.65 34.83
C ARG A 3 45.96 10.81 35.03
N ARG A 4 46.52 11.90 35.55
CA ARG A 4 45.93 13.24 35.68
C ARG A 4 45.62 13.83 34.29
N ARG A 5 44.50 14.54 34.16
CA ARG A 5 44.30 15.69 33.26
C ARG A 5 43.34 16.63 34.01
N GLY A 6 43.77 17.78 34.51
CA GLY A 6 44.29 18.90 33.73
C GLY A 6 43.15 19.92 33.62
N GLY A 7 43.10 20.87 34.55
CA GLY A 7 42.02 21.83 34.71
C GLY A 7 41.79 22.66 33.44
N ARG A 8 40.52 22.75 33.02
CA ARG A 8 40.10 23.61 31.91
C ARG A 8 39.67 24.95 32.50
N GLY A 9 40.52 25.94 32.30
CA GLY A 9 40.44 27.25 32.92
C GLY A 9 39.24 28.10 32.49
N LEU A 10 38.94 29.06 33.36
CA LEU A 10 37.88 30.08 33.28
C LEU A 10 38.03 31.09 32.12
N LEU A 11 38.99 30.87 31.21
CA LEU A 11 39.17 31.66 29.99
C LEU A 11 38.29 31.17 28.83
N SER A 12 37.71 29.97 28.94
CA SER A 12 36.79 29.42 27.92
C SER A 12 35.35 29.93 28.04
N THR A 13 35.01 30.59 29.14
CA THR A 13 33.62 31.00 29.48
C THR A 13 33.23 32.37 28.92
N VAL A 14 34.17 33.30 28.74
CA VAL A 14 33.86 34.68 28.34
C VAL A 14 33.74 34.85 26.80
N ALA A 15 34.43 34.04 26.01
CA ALA A 15 34.29 34.07 24.54
C ALA A 15 32.97 33.44 24.03
N ARG A 16 32.25 32.69 24.88
CA ARG A 16 31.08 31.91 24.46
C ARG A 16 29.75 32.67 24.65
N THR A 17 29.68 33.64 25.55
CA THR A 17 28.45 34.37 25.89
C THR A 17 27.91 35.28 24.78
N ALA A 18 28.77 35.79 23.89
CA ALA A 18 28.34 36.58 22.73
C ALA A 18 27.77 35.72 21.57
N VAL A 19 28.11 34.42 21.51
CA VAL A 19 27.61 33.47 20.49
C VAL A 19 26.41 32.66 21.01
N ILE A 20 26.31 32.50 22.34
CA ILE A 20 25.23 31.74 23.01
C ILE A 20 23.86 32.44 22.89
N SER A 21 23.80 33.78 22.76
CA SER A 21 22.51 34.48 22.58
C SER A 21 21.90 34.29 21.18
N SER A 22 22.73 34.13 20.14
CA SER A 22 22.30 33.86 18.76
C SER A 22 22.00 32.37 18.51
N THR A 23 22.70 31.46 19.19
CA THR A 23 22.48 30.01 19.07
C THR A 23 21.32 29.49 19.92
N ALA A 24 20.85 30.24 20.93
CA ALA A 24 19.62 29.92 21.67
C ALA A 24 18.41 29.89 20.73
N THR A 25 18.26 30.89 19.85
CA THR A 25 17.18 30.93 18.84
C THR A 25 17.32 29.83 17.80
N ALA A 26 18.56 29.44 17.43
CA ALA A 26 18.80 28.36 16.48
C ALA A 26 18.44 26.98 17.04
N ALA A 27 18.78 26.70 18.31
CA ALA A 27 18.38 25.47 19.00
C ALA A 27 16.85 25.41 19.20
N SER A 28 16.22 26.53 19.60
CA SER A 28 14.76 26.62 19.71
C SER A 28 14.07 26.43 18.36
N LYS A 29 14.57 27.03 17.27
CA LYS A 29 14.05 26.80 15.91
C LYS A 29 14.23 25.35 15.45
N ALA A 30 15.35 24.70 15.76
CA ALA A 30 15.57 23.31 15.39
C ALA A 30 14.57 22.37 16.09
N THR A 31 14.32 22.57 17.39
CA THR A 31 13.32 21.80 18.14
C THR A 31 11.89 22.12 17.68
N SER A 32 11.54 23.39 17.44
CA SER A 32 10.23 23.77 16.90
C SER A 32 10.00 23.17 15.50
N ASN A 33 11.02 23.13 14.65
CA ASN A 33 10.95 22.47 13.35
C ASN A 33 10.77 20.95 13.50
N ALA A 34 11.49 20.31 14.43
CA ALA A 34 11.33 18.88 14.70
C ALA A 34 9.92 18.55 15.25
N MET A 35 9.37 19.40 16.12
CA MET A 35 8.00 19.27 16.63
C MET A 35 6.96 19.49 15.53
N ASN A 36 7.13 20.50 14.68
CA ASN A 36 6.23 20.73 13.54
C ASN A 36 6.31 19.59 12.52
N GLN A 37 7.50 19.05 12.25
CA GLN A 37 7.64 17.88 11.36
C GLN A 37 6.93 16.66 11.94
N LYS A 38 7.08 16.40 13.25
CA LYS A 38 6.39 15.30 13.92
C LYS A 38 4.87 15.50 13.97
N ALA A 39 4.40 16.73 14.17
CA ALA A 39 2.98 17.07 14.10
C ALA A 39 2.40 16.87 12.69
N MET A 40 3.13 17.30 11.65
CA MET A 40 2.75 17.07 10.26
C MET A 40 2.75 15.57 9.90
N GLN A 41 3.72 14.80 10.37
CA GLN A 41 3.76 13.34 10.17
C GLN A 41 2.56 12.66 10.84
N ALA A 42 2.27 12.98 12.10
CA ALA A 42 1.12 12.41 12.81
C ALA A 42 -0.21 12.77 12.12
N GLN A 43 -0.33 13.98 11.57
CA GLN A 43 -1.51 14.40 10.82
C GLN A 43 -1.64 13.67 9.48
N GLN A 44 -0.53 13.42 8.78
CA GLN A 44 -0.51 12.64 7.55
C GLN A 44 -0.85 11.17 7.79
N GLU A 45 -0.31 10.56 8.85
CA GLU A 45 -0.64 9.17 9.23
C GLU A 45 -2.13 9.02 9.54
N HIS A 46 -2.73 9.99 10.26
CA HIS A 46 -4.16 9.99 10.51
C HIS A 46 -4.99 10.12 9.23
N ALA A 47 -4.60 10.99 8.30
CA ALA A 47 -5.28 11.16 7.03
C ALA A 47 -5.18 9.89 6.15
N ALA A 48 -4.00 9.27 6.11
CA ALA A 48 -3.76 8.04 5.37
C ALA A 48 -4.56 6.85 5.94
N ALA A 49 -4.66 6.74 7.28
CA ALA A 49 -5.45 5.70 7.93
C ALA A 49 -6.95 5.82 7.60
N ILE A 50 -7.48 7.05 7.56
CA ILE A 50 -8.89 7.30 7.19
C ILE A 50 -9.14 6.96 5.72
N GLN A 51 -8.23 7.33 4.80
CA GLN A 51 -8.37 6.97 3.39
C GLN A 51 -8.35 5.45 3.18
N ALA A 52 -7.42 4.74 3.81
CA ALA A 52 -7.34 3.29 3.71
C ALA A 52 -8.61 2.61 4.24
N GLN A 53 -9.21 3.14 5.31
CA GLN A 53 -10.46 2.61 5.86
C GLN A 53 -11.64 2.82 4.90
N LEU A 54 -11.76 4.03 4.31
CA LEU A 54 -12.80 4.33 3.33
C LEU A 54 -12.70 3.47 2.07
N GLU A 55 -11.48 3.25 1.57
CA GLU A 55 -11.24 2.42 0.39
C GLU A 55 -11.60 0.95 0.64
N MET A 56 -11.23 0.42 1.82
CA MET A 56 -11.60 -0.93 2.23
C MET A 56 -13.12 -1.10 2.34
N GLU A 57 -13.82 -0.09 2.87
CA GLU A 57 -15.27 -0.12 3.04
C GLU A 57 -16.01 -0.07 1.68
N GLN A 58 -15.52 0.74 0.73
CA GLN A 58 -16.03 0.76 -0.64
C GLN A 58 -15.81 -0.58 -1.36
N MET A 59 -14.63 -1.18 -1.22
CA MET A 59 -14.34 -2.47 -1.82
C MET A 59 -15.25 -3.57 -1.24
N LYS A 60 -15.46 -3.55 0.08
CA LYS A 60 -16.35 -4.50 0.75
C LYS A 60 -17.81 -4.37 0.31
N ALA A 61 -18.29 -3.13 0.10
CA ALA A 61 -19.64 -2.90 -0.42
C ALA A 61 -19.81 -3.44 -1.85
N GLN A 62 -18.80 -3.28 -2.71
CA GLN A 62 -18.84 -3.77 -4.08
C GLN A 62 -18.85 -5.31 -4.15
N VAL A 63 -18.05 -5.97 -3.31
CA VAL A 63 -18.04 -7.44 -3.22
C VAL A 63 -19.37 -7.97 -2.68
N ALA A 64 -19.96 -7.33 -1.68
CA ALA A 64 -21.26 -7.71 -1.14
C ALA A 64 -22.40 -7.57 -2.19
N ALA A 65 -22.35 -6.55 -3.03
CA ALA A 65 -23.31 -6.37 -4.12
C ALA A 65 -23.20 -7.47 -5.19
N LEU A 66 -21.98 -7.88 -5.56
CA LEU A 66 -21.76 -9.00 -6.48
C LEU A 66 -22.21 -10.34 -5.89
N GLN A 67 -21.98 -10.57 -4.60
CA GLN A 67 -22.32 -11.83 -3.95
C GLN A 67 -23.83 -11.99 -3.73
N SER A 68 -24.55 -10.89 -3.49
CA SER A 68 -26.03 -10.92 -3.38
C SER A 68 -26.73 -11.14 -4.72
N ALA A 69 -26.11 -10.77 -5.85
CA ALA A 69 -26.64 -11.06 -7.18
C ALA A 69 -26.58 -12.56 -7.56
N GLN A 70 -25.72 -13.36 -6.91
CA GLN A 70 -25.63 -14.81 -7.15
C GLN A 70 -26.57 -15.66 -6.27
N ALA A 71 -27.27 -15.05 -5.30
CA ALA A 71 -28.15 -15.76 -4.36
C ALA A 71 -29.64 -15.46 -4.57
N GLN A 72 -30.08 -15.16 -5.79
CA GLN A 72 -31.49 -15.11 -6.15
C GLN A 72 -31.98 -16.51 -6.58
N PRO A 73 -32.97 -17.12 -5.89
CA PRO A 73 -33.63 -18.33 -6.37
C PRO A 73 -34.37 -18.02 -7.67
N ALA A 74 -34.04 -18.76 -8.72
CA ALA A 74 -34.58 -18.65 -10.06
C ALA A 74 -36.12 -18.75 -10.09
N ALA A 75 -36.75 -17.76 -10.72
CA ALA A 75 -37.99 -17.92 -11.46
C ALA A 75 -37.64 -17.84 -12.96
N ALA A 76 -37.98 -18.91 -13.69
CA ALA A 76 -37.62 -19.24 -15.08
C ALA A 76 -38.16 -18.24 -16.15
N PRO A 77 -37.81 -18.32 -17.46
CA PRO A 77 -37.16 -19.43 -18.19
C PRO A 77 -36.06 -19.06 -19.23
N ALA A 78 -35.24 -20.06 -19.58
CA ALA A 78 -34.38 -20.21 -20.78
C ALA A 78 -33.37 -19.07 -21.08
N THR A 79 -32.08 -19.25 -20.84
CA THR A 79 -31.13 -19.74 -21.87
C THR A 79 -29.93 -20.48 -21.24
N THR A 80 -30.05 -21.77 -21.00
CA THR A 80 -28.91 -22.65 -20.69
C THR A 80 -28.04 -22.98 -21.91
N SER A 81 -28.07 -22.14 -22.95
CA SER A 81 -27.30 -22.30 -24.19
C SER A 81 -26.26 -21.19 -24.42
N ALA A 82 -26.08 -20.27 -23.46
CA ALA A 82 -25.06 -19.21 -23.53
C ALA A 82 -23.71 -19.62 -22.88
N ALA A 83 -23.71 -20.54 -21.91
CA ALA A 83 -22.47 -21.01 -21.27
C ALA A 83 -21.66 -21.97 -22.15
N GLN A 84 -22.31 -22.80 -22.97
CA GLN A 84 -21.65 -23.74 -23.90
C GLN A 84 -20.84 -23.06 -25.03
N PRO A 85 -21.39 -22.06 -25.75
CA PRO A 85 -20.60 -21.32 -26.74
C PRO A 85 -19.47 -20.51 -26.10
N ASP A 86 -19.65 -20.02 -24.87
CA ASP A 86 -18.59 -19.34 -24.12
C ASP A 86 -17.41 -20.27 -23.79
N LEU A 87 -17.68 -21.52 -23.41
CA LEU A 87 -16.61 -22.50 -23.15
C LEU A 87 -15.83 -22.83 -24.43
N LEU A 88 -16.51 -23.01 -25.56
CA LEU A 88 -15.84 -23.23 -26.85
C LEU A 88 -15.06 -22.00 -27.32
N ALA A 89 -15.58 -20.80 -27.10
CA ALA A 89 -14.89 -19.55 -27.42
C ALA A 89 -13.62 -19.39 -26.56
N GLN A 90 -13.69 -19.68 -25.26
CA GLN A 90 -12.54 -19.65 -24.35
C GLN A 90 -11.46 -20.68 -24.71
N LEU A 91 -11.86 -21.92 -25.06
CA LEU A 91 -10.92 -22.94 -25.53
C LEU A 91 -10.19 -22.51 -26.81
N THR A 92 -10.88 -21.82 -27.72
CA THR A 92 -10.32 -21.29 -28.96
C THR A 92 -9.35 -20.14 -28.71
N GLN A 93 -9.68 -19.25 -27.77
CA GLN A 93 -8.79 -18.14 -27.39
C GLN A 93 -7.49 -18.65 -26.75
N LEU A 94 -7.60 -19.67 -25.88
CA LEU A 94 -6.43 -20.32 -25.27
C LEU A 94 -5.53 -21.00 -26.32
N SER A 95 -6.08 -21.61 -27.37
CA SER A 95 -5.26 -22.21 -28.44
C SER A 95 -4.53 -21.15 -29.26
N GLN A 96 -5.20 -20.05 -29.60
CA GLN A 96 -4.57 -18.93 -30.33
C GLN A 96 -3.42 -18.31 -29.54
N LEU A 97 -3.58 -18.13 -28.23
CA LEU A 97 -2.51 -17.56 -27.40
C LEU A 97 -1.32 -18.53 -27.24
N LYS A 98 -1.58 -19.84 -27.25
CA LYS A 98 -0.52 -20.87 -27.27
C LYS A 98 0.26 -20.84 -28.59
N GLU A 99 -0.43 -20.77 -29.72
CA GLU A 99 0.20 -20.67 -31.05
C GLU A 99 0.98 -19.37 -31.23
N ALA A 100 0.50 -18.28 -30.64
CA ALA A 100 1.21 -17.01 -30.57
C ALA A 100 2.44 -17.03 -29.63
N GLY A 101 2.66 -18.14 -28.89
CA GLY A 101 3.74 -18.27 -27.91
C GLY A 101 3.56 -17.41 -26.66
N ALA A 102 2.36 -16.87 -26.42
CA ALA A 102 2.04 -16.06 -25.25
C ALA A 102 1.72 -16.92 -24.01
N LEU A 103 1.39 -18.20 -24.20
CA LEU A 103 1.19 -19.19 -23.15
C LEU A 103 2.06 -20.42 -23.41
N THR A 104 2.59 -20.99 -22.34
CA THR A 104 3.27 -22.28 -22.38
C THR A 104 2.27 -23.44 -22.43
N GLU A 105 2.69 -24.62 -22.90
CA GLU A 105 1.81 -25.80 -22.95
C GLU A 105 1.31 -26.20 -21.56
N GLU A 106 2.15 -26.04 -20.52
CA GLU A 106 1.75 -26.32 -19.13
C GLU A 106 0.62 -25.41 -18.66
N GLU A 107 0.71 -24.11 -18.93
CA GLU A 107 -0.32 -23.13 -18.55
C GLU A 107 -1.62 -23.35 -19.33
N PHE A 108 -1.52 -23.72 -20.61
CA PHE A 108 -2.68 -24.08 -21.44
C PHE A 108 -3.44 -25.27 -20.85
N GLN A 109 -2.74 -26.34 -20.44
CA GLN A 109 -3.37 -27.53 -19.88
C GLN A 109 -4.04 -27.23 -18.53
N LEU A 110 -3.42 -26.42 -17.67
CA LEU A 110 -4.02 -25.99 -16.40
C LEU A 110 -5.29 -25.16 -16.63
N ALA A 111 -5.28 -24.23 -17.60
CA ALA A 111 -6.45 -23.41 -17.92
C ALA A 111 -7.59 -24.27 -18.49
N LYS A 112 -7.27 -25.22 -19.39
CA LYS A 112 -8.24 -26.17 -19.95
C LYS A 112 -8.84 -27.07 -18.88
N ALA A 113 -8.03 -27.59 -17.96
CA ALA A 113 -8.51 -28.41 -16.85
C ALA A 113 -9.43 -27.63 -15.90
N LYS A 114 -9.16 -26.34 -15.65
CA LYS A 114 -10.04 -25.46 -14.87
C LYS A 114 -11.38 -25.17 -15.56
N LEU A 115 -11.40 -25.16 -16.89
CA LEU A 115 -12.62 -24.91 -17.67
C LEU A 115 -13.51 -26.15 -17.84
N LEU A 116 -12.92 -27.35 -17.80
CA LEU A 116 -13.63 -28.62 -18.00
C LEU A 116 -13.86 -29.42 -16.71
N GLY A 117 -13.24 -29.01 -15.61
CA GLY A 117 -13.21 -29.71 -14.33
C GLY A 117 -14.25 -29.23 -13.33
#